data_AF-A0A382EAB2-F1
#
_entry.id   AF-A0A382EAB2-F1
#
_cell.length_a   1.000
_cell.length_b   1.000
_cell.length_c   1.000
_cell.angle_alpha   90.00
_cell.angle_beta   90.00
_cell.angle_gamma   90.00
#
_symmetry.space_group_name_H-M   'P 1'
#
loop_
_entity.id
_entity.type
_entity.pdbx_description
1 polymer ?
#
loop_
_entity_poly.entity_id
_entity_poly.type
_entity_poly.pdbx_seq_one_letter_code
_entity_poly.pdbx_strand_id
1 'polypeptide(L)'
;MVELIRGDRKVEWVDLGEGLDGEYNPNNEDDVALLRFDVLELTKIDGLFSDSPVMEWEQMDDASYCTQMPADSSDDILHQSAELIMNATYGKSNIKKICEELSWIHPGWLER
;
A
#
# COMPACT_ATOMS: atom_id res chain seq x y z
N MET A 1 8.11 8.81 -1.38
CA MET A 1 7.26 7.66 -1.00
C MET A 1 6.07 8.21 -0.24
N VAL A 2 4.86 7.96 -0.73
CA VAL A 2 3.62 8.52 -0.18
C VAL A 2 3.07 7.57 0.87
N GLU A 3 2.79 8.10 2.06
CA GLU A 3 2.07 7.42 3.13
C GLU A 3 0.86 8.25 3.59
N LEU A 4 -0.18 7.55 4.01
CA LEU A 4 -1.40 8.13 4.57
C LEU A 4 -1.73 7.45 5.89
N ILE A 5 -1.80 8.23 6.96
CA ILE A 5 -2.11 7.75 8.31
C ILE A 5 -3.45 8.32 8.75
N ARG A 6 -4.35 7.45 9.25
CA ARG A 6 -5.64 7.82 9.84
C ARG A 6 -5.86 7.00 11.10
N GLY A 7 -5.69 7.62 12.27
CA GLY A 7 -5.83 6.95 13.55
C GLY A 7 -4.81 5.81 13.69
N ASP A 8 -5.31 4.59 13.87
CA ASP A 8 -4.56 3.34 14.01
C ASP A 8 -4.33 2.62 12.68
N ARG A 9 -4.55 3.28 11.54
CA ARG A 9 -4.39 2.72 10.19
C ARG A 9 -3.38 3.52 9.39
N LYS A 10 -2.51 2.84 8.67
CA LYS A 10 -1.57 3.42 7.71
C LYS A 10 -1.72 2.71 6.36
N VAL A 11 -1.65 3.49 5.28
CA VAL A 11 -1.50 3.01 3.90
C VAL A 11 -0.21 3.59 3.36
N GLU A 12 0.63 2.78 2.73
CA GLU A 12 1.87 3.23 2.09
C GLU A 12 2.04 2.63 0.71
N TRP A 13 2.63 3.43 -0.19
CA TRP A 13 3.11 2.96 -1.49
C TRP A 13 4.55 2.48 -1.35
N VAL A 14 4.85 1.30 -1.85
CA VAL A 14 6.18 0.68 -1.77
C VAL A 14 6.68 0.36 -3.16
N ASP A 15 7.91 0.79 -3.46
CA ASP A 15 8.64 0.40 -4.65
C ASP A 15 9.55 -0.78 -4.31
N LEU A 16 9.25 -1.94 -4.88
CA LEU A 16 10.02 -3.17 -4.70
C LEU A 16 10.77 -3.59 -5.97
N GLY A 17 10.80 -2.73 -6.99
CA GLY A 17 11.33 -3.08 -8.30
C GLY A 17 10.44 -4.12 -9.02
N GLU A 18 9.12 -4.05 -8.85
CA GLU A 18 8.16 -4.90 -9.54
C GLU A 18 7.83 -4.33 -10.93
N GLY A 19 7.62 -5.22 -11.90
CA GLY A 19 7.18 -4.93 -13.26
C GLY A 19 5.85 -5.63 -13.57
N LEU A 20 5.44 -5.62 -14.84
CA LEU A 20 4.16 -6.22 -15.27
C LEU A 20 4.09 -7.74 -15.06
N ASP A 21 5.23 -8.42 -15.25
CA ASP A 21 5.35 -9.89 -15.22
C ASP A 21 6.39 -10.37 -14.19
N GLY A 22 6.59 -9.64 -13.09
CA GLY A 22 7.51 -10.01 -12.01
C GLY A 22 8.46 -8.88 -11.64
N GLU A 23 9.77 -9.10 -11.76
CA GLU A 23 10.77 -8.06 -11.52
C GLU A 23 10.84 -7.09 -12.70
N TYR A 24 10.91 -5.79 -12.41
CA TYR A 24 11.07 -4.74 -13.41
C TYR A 24 12.42 -4.87 -14.14
N ASN A 25 12.36 -4.90 -15.47
CA ASN A 25 13.52 -4.87 -16.34
C ASN A 25 13.66 -3.51 -17.05
N PRO A 26 14.60 -2.63 -16.64
CA PRO A 26 14.78 -1.31 -17.27
C PRO A 26 15.29 -1.35 -18.71
N ASN A 27 15.70 -2.51 -19.22
CA ASN A 27 16.09 -2.69 -20.62
C ASN A 27 14.94 -3.14 -21.53
N ASN A 28 13.76 -3.40 -20.96
CA ASN A 28 12.55 -3.70 -21.71
C ASN A 28 11.64 -2.48 -21.68
N GLU A 29 11.48 -1.79 -22.82
CA GLU A 29 10.66 -0.57 -22.92
C GLU A 29 9.17 -0.83 -22.66
N ASP A 30 8.72 -2.08 -22.82
CA ASP A 30 7.34 -2.48 -22.56
C ASP A 30 7.09 -2.86 -21.10
N ASP A 31 8.13 -2.97 -20.28
CA ASP A 31 8.00 -3.26 -18.86
C ASP A 31 7.92 -1.96 -18.06
N VAL A 32 6.87 -1.83 -17.25
CA VAL A 32 6.59 -0.62 -16.48
C VAL A 32 6.90 -0.93 -15.03
N ALA A 33 7.70 -0.10 -14.36
CA ALA A 33 7.93 -0.22 -12.92
C ALA A 33 6.63 0.09 -12.16
N LEU A 34 6.21 -0.80 -11.26
CA LEU A 34 4.95 -0.73 -10.54
C LEU A 34 5.17 -0.63 -9.03
N LEU A 35 4.21 0.01 -8.36
CA LEU A 35 4.16 0.10 -6.91
C LEU A 35 3.25 -0.97 -6.32
N ARG A 36 3.61 -1.39 -5.12
CA ARG A 36 2.76 -2.12 -4.20
C ARG A 36 2.09 -1.14 -3.24
N PHE A 37 0.92 -1.48 -2.71
CA PHE A 37 0.45 -0.85 -1.47
C PHE A 37 0.52 -1.83 -0.31
N ASP A 38 0.82 -1.29 0.88
CA ASP A 38 0.70 -1.98 2.16
C ASP A 38 -0.31 -1.28 3.05
N VAL A 39 -1.11 -2.06 3.76
CA VAL A 39 -2.02 -1.58 4.80
C VAL A 39 -1.52 -2.10 6.15
N LEU A 40 -1.21 -1.16 7.05
CA LEU A 40 -0.65 -1.45 8.36
C LEU A 40 -1.58 -0.95 9.46
N GLU A 41 -1.58 -1.63 10.60
CA GLU A 41 -2.26 -1.18 11.80
C GLU A 41 -1.28 -0.87 12.93
N LEU A 42 -1.63 0.09 13.78
CA LEU A 42 -0.80 0.48 14.91
C LEU A 42 -1.05 -0.49 16.07
N THR A 43 -0.16 -1.45 16.27
CA THR A 43 -0.26 -2.45 17.33
C THR A 43 0.62 -2.08 18.52
N LYS A 44 0.21 -2.54 19.70
CA LYS A 44 0.98 -2.39 20.93
C LYS A 44 1.80 -3.66 21.10
N ILE A 45 3.12 -3.54 21.00
CA ILE A 45 4.05 -4.65 21.18
C ILE A 45 4.78 -4.52 22.52
N ASP A 46 5.00 -5.66 23.16
CA ASP A 46 5.84 -5.72 24.35
C ASP A 46 7.31 -5.61 23.92
N GLY A 47 8.04 -4.66 24.49
CA GLY A 47 9.42 -4.42 24.13
C GLY A 47 10.29 -5.62 24.52
N LEU A 48 10.97 -6.25 23.53
CA LEU A 48 11.93 -7.34 23.77
C LEU A 48 13.03 -6.99 24.79
N PHE A 49 13.31 -5.69 24.97
CA PHE A 49 14.35 -5.17 25.88
C PHE A 49 13.85 -4.03 26.78
N SER A 50 12.52 -3.85 26.92
CA SER A 50 11.92 -2.76 27.67
C SER A 50 10.68 -3.23 28.41
N ASP A 51 10.61 -2.95 29.71
CA ASP A 51 9.41 -3.20 30.54
C ASP A 51 8.22 -2.32 30.15
N SER A 52 8.42 -1.36 29.24
CA SER A 52 7.36 -0.52 28.69
C SER A 52 7.00 -0.96 27.27
N PRO A 53 5.70 -1.17 26.99
CA PRO A 53 5.22 -1.48 25.66
C PRO A 53 5.41 -0.27 24.73
N VAL A 54 5.65 -0.55 23.45
CA VAL A 54 5.78 0.45 22.40
C VAL A 54 4.70 0.24 21.34
N MET A 55 4.33 1.30 20.63
CA MET A 55 3.43 1.20 19.49
C MET A 55 4.26 0.99 18.22
N GLU A 56 3.90 0.02 17.40
CA GLU A 56 4.57 -0.28 16.14
C GLU A 56 3.53 -0.39 15.01
N TRP A 57 3.93 -0.01 13.79
CA TRP A 57 3.11 -0.25 12.60
C TRP A 57 3.37 -1.68 12.14
N GLU A 58 2.36 -2.52 12.26
CA GLU A 58 2.41 -3.91 11.83
C GLU A 58 1.60 -4.07 10.55
N GLN A 59 2.16 -4.76 9.56
CA GLN A 59 1.42 -5.08 8.35
C GLN A 59 0.24 -5.98 8.71
N MET A 60 -0.96 -5.61 8.24
CA MET A 60 -2.13 -6.43 8.47
C MET A 60 -2.06 -7.73 7.65
N ASP A 61 -2.59 -8.82 8.19
CA ASP A 61 -2.71 -10.10 7.50
C ASP A 61 -3.38 -9.94 6.13
N ASP A 62 -2.75 -10.48 5.08
CA ASP A 62 -3.22 -10.41 3.70
C ASP A 62 -3.59 -8.99 3.27
N ALA A 63 -2.73 -7.99 3.53
CA ALA A 63 -3.00 -6.58 3.20
C ALA A 63 -1.84 -5.88 2.44
N SER A 64 -1.16 -6.66 1.61
CA SER A 64 -0.02 -6.26 0.78
C SER A 64 -0.23 -6.74 -0.64
N TYR A 65 -0.40 -5.83 -1.60
CA TYR A 65 -0.79 -6.20 -2.96
C TYR A 65 -0.06 -5.39 -4.01
N CYS A 66 0.50 -6.11 -4.99
CA CYS A 66 0.97 -5.54 -6.24
C CYS A 66 -0.19 -4.80 -6.91
N THR A 67 0.11 -3.77 -7.69
CA THR A 67 -0.90 -2.96 -8.36
C THR A 67 -0.55 -2.69 -9.80
N GLN A 68 -1.41 -1.95 -10.49
CA GLN A 68 -1.12 -1.36 -11.79
C GLN A 68 -0.79 0.14 -11.68
N MET A 69 -0.29 0.57 -10.51
CA MET A 69 0.17 1.94 -10.26
C MET A 69 1.62 2.10 -10.69
N PRO A 70 1.95 2.91 -11.72
CA PRO A 70 3.33 3.16 -12.11
C PRO A 70 4.14 3.84 -11.00
N ALA A 71 5.41 3.46 -10.85
CA ALA A 71 6.34 4.04 -9.88
C ALA A 71 6.67 5.52 -10.13
N ASP A 72 6.47 6.00 -11.36
CA ASP A 72 6.62 7.40 -11.75
C ASP A 72 5.31 8.21 -11.66
N SER A 73 4.23 7.62 -11.12
CA SER A 73 2.97 8.33 -10.87
C SER A 73 3.18 9.56 -9.99
N SER A 74 2.52 10.67 -10.32
CA SER A 74 2.61 11.90 -9.54
C SER A 74 2.13 11.71 -8.10
N ASP A 75 2.71 12.46 -7.16
CA ASP A 75 2.28 12.47 -5.76
C ASP A 75 0.76 12.71 -5.60
N ASP A 76 0.16 13.56 -6.42
CA ASP A 76 -1.29 13.83 -6.38
C ASP A 76 -2.14 12.57 -6.69
N ILE A 77 -1.71 11.75 -7.65
CA ILE A 77 -2.35 10.47 -7.98
C ILE A 77 -2.15 9.47 -6.86
N LEU A 78 -0.94 9.41 -6.31
CA LEU A 78 -0.59 8.49 -5.22
C LEU A 78 -1.37 8.82 -3.95
N HIS A 79 -1.51 10.11 -3.61
CA HIS A 79 -2.30 10.56 -2.47
C HIS A 79 -3.79 10.26 -2.63
N GLN A 80 -4.38 10.56 -3.79
CA GLN A 80 -5.79 10.28 -4.05
C GLN A 80 -6.09 8.78 -4.04
N SER A 81 -5.20 7.97 -4.62
CA SER A 81 -5.32 6.52 -4.60
C SER A 81 -5.14 5.94 -3.20
N ALA A 82 -4.21 6.48 -2.39
CA ALA A 82 -4.05 6.11 -0.98
C ALA A 82 -5.30 6.46 -0.16
N GLU A 83 -5.95 7.60 -0.43
CA GLU A 83 -7.24 7.95 0.19
C GLU A 83 -8.34 6.96 -0.19
N LEU A 84 -8.39 6.45 -1.43
CA LEU A 84 -9.33 5.40 -1.82
C LEU A 84 -9.11 4.12 -1.00
N ILE A 85 -7.87 3.65 -0.91
CA ILE A 85 -7.49 2.46 -0.14
C ILE A 85 -7.83 2.65 1.36
N MET A 86 -7.48 3.81 1.92
CA MET A 86 -7.78 4.15 3.31
C MET A 86 -9.29 4.17 3.56
N ASN A 87 -10.07 4.82 2.70
CA ASN A 87 -11.53 4.87 2.85
C ASN A 87 -12.19 3.49 2.73
N ALA A 88 -11.63 2.61 1.90
CA ALA A 88 -12.11 1.26 1.74
C ALA A 88 -11.78 0.37 2.95
N THR A 89 -10.61 0.55 3.57
CA THR A 89 -10.09 -0.36 4.62
C THR A 89 -10.31 0.12 6.05
N TYR A 90 -10.45 1.43 6.29
CA TYR A 90 -10.55 2.00 7.63
C TYR A 90 -11.80 1.51 8.38
N GLY A 91 -11.59 0.97 9.59
CA GLY A 91 -12.66 0.43 10.42
C GLY A 91 -13.35 -0.83 9.85
N LYS A 92 -12.74 -1.50 8.87
CA LYS A 92 -13.25 -2.75 8.28
C LYS A 92 -12.51 -3.96 8.83
N SER A 93 -13.22 -5.09 8.88
CA SER A 93 -12.67 -6.39 9.27
C SER A 93 -12.40 -7.31 8.07
N ASN A 94 -13.04 -7.08 6.92
CA ASN A 94 -12.88 -7.89 5.70
C ASN A 94 -11.71 -7.38 4.82
N ILE A 95 -10.56 -7.11 5.44
CA ILE A 95 -9.41 -6.43 4.82
C ILE A 95 -8.90 -7.18 3.60
N LYS A 96 -8.62 -8.49 3.72
CA LYS A 96 -8.19 -9.34 2.60
C LYS A 96 -9.02 -9.13 1.34
N LYS A 97 -10.34 -9.30 1.45
CA LYS A 97 -11.24 -9.19 0.29
C LYS A 97 -11.21 -7.79 -0.32
N ILE A 98 -11.17 -6.75 0.51
CA ILE A 98 -11.08 -5.36 0.04
C ILE A 98 -9.77 -5.14 -0.71
N CYS A 99 -8.64 -5.58 -0.15
CA CYS A 99 -7.34 -5.41 -0.77
C CYS A 99 -7.18 -6.24 -2.06
N GLU A 100 -7.76 -7.44 -2.13
CA GLU A 100 -7.85 -8.23 -3.37
C GLU A 100 -8.58 -7.47 -4.49
N GLU A 101 -9.70 -6.83 -4.18
CA GLU A 101 -10.45 -6.00 -5.14
C GLU A 101 -9.64 -4.76 -5.59
N LEU A 102 -8.87 -4.17 -4.67
CA LEU A 102 -8.02 -3.00 -4.92
C LEU A 102 -6.68 -3.33 -5.57
N SER A 103 -6.28 -4.61 -5.70
CA SER A 103 -5.03 -5.02 -6.36
C SER A 103 -4.94 -4.62 -7.84
N TRP A 104 -6.06 -4.23 -8.44
CA TRP A 104 -6.14 -3.73 -9.82
C TRP A 104 -6.10 -2.21 -9.91
N ILE A 105 -5.84 -1.50 -8.81
CA ILE A 105 -5.83 -0.03 -8.81
C ILE A 105 -4.75 0.50 -9.77
N HIS A 106 -5.14 1.52 -10.55
CA HIS A 106 -4.29 2.20 -11.52
C HIS A 106 -4.71 3.69 -11.60
N PRO A 107 -3.86 4.57 -12.17
CA PRO A 107 -4.15 6.01 -12.24
C PRO A 107 -5.52 6.36 -12.83
N GLY A 108 -5.94 5.65 -13.88
CA GLY A 108 -7.23 5.84 -14.54
C GLY A 108 -8.47 5.65 -13.66
N TRP A 109 -8.37 5.09 -12.45
CA TRP A 109 -9.51 5.05 -11.50
C TRP A 109 -9.89 6.44 -10.95
N LEU A 110 -8.98 7.41 -11.06
CA LEU A 110 -9.18 8.77 -10.59
C LEU A 110 -9.75 9.70 -11.68
N GLU A 111 -9.70 9.28 -12.93
CA GLU A 111 -10.25 10.04 -14.06
C GLU A 111 -11.78 9.88 -14.04
N ARG A 112 -12.49 10.98 -13.74
CA ARG A 112 -13.96 11.09 -13.79
C ARG A 112 -14.40 11.99 -14.93
#